data_AF-A0A849QC86-F1
#
_entry.id   AF-A0A849QC86-F1
#
_cell.length_a   1.000
_cell.length_b   1.000
_cell.length_c   1.000
_cell.angle_alpha   90.00
_cell.angle_beta   90.00
_cell.angle_gamma   90.00
#
_symmetry.space_group_name_H-M   'P 1'
#
loop_
_entity.id
_entity.type
_entity.pdbx_description
1 polymer ?
#
loop_
_entity_poly.entity_id
_entity_poly.type
_entity_poly.pdbx_seq_one_letter_code
_entity_poly.pdbx_strand_id
1 'polypeptide(L)'
;MADLSVEITGLALRNPILTAAGPGARDGETLLAAAKGGAGGLVAKTVSVSAAKVPTPNIVAVRKGRVGSRRGVLNAELWSELPVEQWLDKEYRTALDTGLPVIASLGYTPEDVASLAPKIEKAGVHALEFSTHYVGGHVEIAKALREAVEIPIFAKLSPKVDVVEVAKSVEPYVDGVVAINSLGPCLRINIETGKPMLGSESGYGWLSGASIRPVAIRCVAD
;
A
#
# COMPACT_ATOMS: atom_id res chain seq x y z
N MET A 1 -3.92 23.73 22.43
CA MET A 1 -3.20 22.70 21.67
C MET A 1 -3.63 22.80 20.21
N ALA A 2 -2.76 22.47 19.26
CA ALA A 2 -3.14 22.45 17.84
C ALA A 2 -4.06 21.27 17.55
N ASP A 3 -5.11 21.50 16.76
CA ASP A 3 -5.96 20.45 16.22
C ASP A 3 -5.32 19.90 14.94
N LEU A 4 -5.17 18.58 14.86
CA LEU A 4 -4.61 17.88 13.71
C LEU A 4 -5.65 17.04 12.97
N SER A 5 -6.92 17.06 13.39
CA SER A 5 -7.98 16.29 12.77
C SER A 5 -8.18 16.68 11.31
N VAL A 6 -8.50 15.70 10.46
CA VAL A 6 -8.76 15.89 9.03
C VAL A 6 -9.88 14.97 8.59
N GLU A 7 -10.67 15.42 7.62
CA GLU A 7 -11.69 14.61 6.96
C GLU A 7 -11.32 14.46 5.48
N ILE A 8 -11.26 13.21 4.98
CA ILE A 8 -10.93 12.90 3.59
C ILE A 8 -11.97 11.91 3.09
N THR A 9 -12.72 12.25 2.04
CA THR A 9 -13.76 11.39 1.44
C THR A 9 -14.72 10.79 2.47
N GLY A 10 -15.14 11.57 3.47
CA GLY A 10 -16.00 11.13 4.57
C GLY A 10 -15.32 10.33 5.69
N LEU A 11 -14.00 10.10 5.62
CA LEU A 11 -13.22 9.45 6.67
C LEU A 11 -12.71 10.50 7.67
N ALA A 12 -13.27 10.48 8.88
CA ALA A 12 -12.81 11.32 9.98
C ALA A 12 -11.54 10.74 10.63
N LEU A 13 -10.40 11.38 10.41
CA LEU A 13 -9.11 10.98 10.95
C LEU A 13 -8.72 11.90 12.12
N ARG A 14 -8.30 11.32 13.24
CA ARG A 14 -7.82 12.10 14.40
C ARG A 14 -6.51 12.86 14.14
N ASN A 15 -5.77 12.47 13.10
CA ASN A 15 -4.58 13.14 12.58
C ASN A 15 -4.27 12.64 11.15
N PRO A 16 -3.45 13.33 10.33
CA PRO A 16 -3.25 12.96 8.92
C PRO A 16 -2.24 11.82 8.72
N ILE A 17 -1.87 11.06 9.76
CA ILE A 17 -0.83 10.03 9.68
C ILE A 17 -1.48 8.66 9.63
N LEU A 18 -1.37 7.97 8.49
CA LEU A 18 -1.85 6.60 8.31
C LEU A 18 -0.68 5.62 8.16
N THR A 19 -0.92 4.34 8.41
CA THR A 19 -0.03 3.30 7.89
C THR A 19 -0.04 3.31 6.36
N ALA A 20 1.02 2.80 5.73
CA ALA A 20 1.00 2.47 4.31
C ALA A 20 0.81 0.96 4.14
N ALA A 21 0.09 0.53 3.09
CA ALA A 21 0.00 -0.88 2.73
C ALA A 21 1.40 -1.46 2.48
N GLY A 22 1.91 -2.25 3.43
CA GLY A 22 3.30 -2.71 3.46
C GLY A 22 3.63 -3.49 4.74
N PRO A 23 4.91 -3.75 5.03
CA PRO A 23 5.33 -4.56 6.18
C PRO A 23 4.81 -4.05 7.53
N GLY A 24 4.66 -2.72 7.68
CA GLY A 24 4.12 -2.08 8.88
C GLY A 24 2.60 -2.18 9.03
N ALA A 25 1.94 -2.93 8.15
CA ALA A 25 0.50 -3.19 8.13
C ALA A 25 0.20 -4.64 7.70
N ARG A 26 1.16 -5.55 7.91
CA ARG A 26 1.15 -6.93 7.37
C ARG A 26 0.06 -7.83 7.94
N ASP A 27 -0.50 -7.48 9.10
CA ASP A 27 -1.52 -8.23 9.84
C ASP A 27 -2.28 -7.26 10.78
N GLY A 28 -3.38 -7.72 11.36
CA GLY A 28 -4.23 -6.94 12.28
C GLY A 28 -3.52 -6.57 13.58
N GLU A 29 -2.60 -7.40 14.08
CA GLU A 29 -1.81 -7.09 15.27
C GLU A 29 -0.86 -5.90 15.04
N THR A 30 -0.24 -5.84 13.86
CA THR A 30 0.63 -4.74 13.45
C THR A 30 -0.18 -3.45 13.26
N LEU A 31 -1.38 -3.54 12.71
CA LEU A 31 -2.32 -2.40 12.60
C LEU A 31 -2.77 -1.90 13.97
N LEU A 32 -3.11 -2.80 14.89
CA LEU A 32 -3.44 -2.46 16.28
C LEU A 32 -2.25 -1.78 16.98
N ALA A 33 -1.02 -2.25 16.74
CA ALA A 33 0.18 -1.61 17.26
C ALA A 33 0.37 -0.20 16.69
N ALA A 34 0.11 0.02 15.40
CA ALA A 34 0.15 1.34 14.77
C ALA A 34 -0.91 2.30 15.35
N ALA A 35 -2.13 1.81 15.59
CA ALA A 35 -3.19 2.58 16.25
C ALA A 35 -2.79 3.01 17.67
N LYS A 36 -2.23 2.09 18.46
CA LYS A 36 -1.66 2.40 19.80
C LYS A 36 -0.48 3.37 19.72
N GLY A 37 0.29 3.33 18.63
CA GLY A 37 1.39 4.24 18.34
C GLY A 37 0.97 5.65 17.90
N GLY A 38 -0.32 5.92 17.73
CA GLY A 38 -0.84 7.26 17.44
C GLY A 38 -1.30 7.48 15.99
N ALA A 39 -1.37 6.44 15.15
CA ALA A 39 -1.89 6.57 13.78
C ALA A 39 -3.31 7.16 13.76
N GLY A 40 -3.61 8.04 12.83
CA GLY A 40 -4.92 8.67 12.64
C GLY A 40 -5.92 7.82 11.86
N GLY A 41 -5.40 6.89 11.04
CA GLY A 41 -6.14 5.88 10.29
C GLY A 41 -5.22 4.73 9.89
N LEU A 42 -5.78 3.68 9.30
CA LEU A 42 -5.07 2.43 9.03
C LEU A 42 -5.26 2.02 7.57
N VAL A 43 -4.17 1.83 6.84
CA VAL A 43 -4.17 1.16 5.53
C VAL A 43 -3.58 -0.23 5.70
N ALA A 44 -4.39 -1.27 5.46
CA ALA A 44 -4.01 -2.67 5.54
C ALA A 44 -3.09 -3.08 4.38
N LYS A 45 -2.27 -4.13 4.57
CA LYS A 45 -1.45 -4.71 3.50
C LYS A 45 -2.32 -5.16 2.33
N THR A 46 -1.82 -4.94 1.12
CA THR A 46 -2.50 -5.36 -0.10
C THR A 46 -2.80 -6.85 -0.08
N VAL A 47 -4.05 -7.24 -0.36
CA VAL A 47 -4.47 -8.64 -0.53
C VAL A 47 -4.72 -8.96 -2.00
N SER A 48 -4.68 -10.23 -2.35
CA SER A 48 -5.05 -10.74 -3.67
C SER A 48 -5.74 -12.11 -3.53
N VAL A 49 -6.18 -12.69 -4.64
CA VAL A 49 -6.96 -13.95 -4.67
C VAL A 49 -6.18 -15.16 -4.16
N SER A 50 -4.86 -15.05 -4.03
CA SER A 50 -3.99 -16.07 -3.44
C SER A 50 -2.98 -15.40 -2.53
N ALA A 51 -2.41 -16.13 -1.57
CA ALA A 51 -1.32 -15.63 -0.74
C ALA A 51 -0.02 -15.48 -1.54
N ALA A 52 0.75 -14.43 -1.26
CA ALA A 52 2.02 -14.19 -1.91
C ALA A 52 3.08 -15.21 -1.52
N LYS A 53 3.96 -15.55 -2.47
CA LYS A 53 5.21 -16.27 -2.23
C LYS A 53 6.37 -15.30 -2.33
N VAL A 54 6.79 -14.76 -1.20
CA VAL A 54 7.78 -13.67 -1.18
C VAL A 54 9.21 -14.24 -1.23
N PRO A 55 10.09 -13.73 -2.13
CA PRO A 55 11.47 -14.20 -2.20
C PRO A 55 12.26 -13.84 -0.93
N THR A 56 13.26 -14.64 -0.56
CA THR A 56 14.13 -14.31 0.59
C THR A 56 15.60 -14.21 0.15
N PRO A 57 16.33 -13.14 0.55
CA PRO A 57 15.91 -11.97 1.33
C PRO A 57 14.98 -11.03 0.56
N ASN A 58 13.92 -10.50 1.21
CA ASN A 58 12.95 -9.59 0.60
C ASN A 58 13.14 -8.12 0.95
N ILE A 59 13.84 -7.77 2.03
CA ILE A 59 14.02 -6.38 2.45
C ILE A 59 15.47 -6.15 2.85
N VAL A 60 16.05 -5.06 2.35
CA VAL A 60 17.39 -4.64 2.71
C VAL A 60 17.45 -3.13 2.93
N ALA A 61 18.10 -2.70 4.02
CA ALA A 61 18.33 -1.28 4.27
C ALA A 61 19.34 -0.68 3.28
N VAL A 62 19.15 0.56 2.85
CA VAL A 62 20.04 1.22 1.87
C VAL A 62 21.45 1.54 2.42
N ARG A 63 21.72 1.35 3.73
CA ARG A 63 23.03 1.56 4.39
C ARG A 63 23.52 0.31 5.15
N LYS A 64 24.84 0.19 5.42
CA LYS A 64 25.41 -0.77 6.41
C LYS A 64 25.23 -0.21 7.86
N GLY A 65 24.91 -1.05 8.84
CA GLY A 65 25.02 -0.78 10.30
C GLY A 65 23.71 -0.64 11.12
N ARG A 66 23.83 -0.72 12.46
CA ARG A 66 22.74 -0.81 13.47
C ARG A 66 21.80 0.42 13.59
N VAL A 67 22.05 1.51 12.86
CA VAL A 67 21.21 2.72 12.88
C VAL A 67 20.39 2.83 11.58
N GLY A 68 19.37 1.98 11.49
CA GLY A 68 18.09 2.16 10.79
C GLY A 68 18.05 2.37 9.27
N SER A 69 16.88 2.07 8.69
CA SER A 69 16.41 2.42 7.34
C SER A 69 16.26 3.93 7.10
N ARG A 70 17.01 4.79 7.81
CA ARG A 70 16.84 6.26 7.81
C ARG A 70 16.91 6.89 6.42
N ARG A 71 17.68 6.30 5.50
CA ARG A 71 17.69 6.73 4.08
C ARG A 71 16.62 6.01 3.27
N GLY A 72 16.34 4.76 3.59
CA GLY A 72 15.33 3.98 2.91
C GLY A 72 15.58 2.49 3.04
N VAL A 73 14.67 1.75 2.42
CA VAL A 73 14.77 0.30 2.22
C VAL A 73 14.58 -0.01 0.74
N LEU A 74 15.24 -1.06 0.28
CA LEU A 74 14.94 -1.72 -0.97
C LEU A 74 14.16 -2.99 -0.63
N ASN A 75 13.00 -3.19 -1.25
CA ASN A 75 12.17 -4.36 -1.01
C ASN A 75 11.80 -5.10 -2.30
N ALA A 76 11.70 -6.42 -2.22
CA ALA A 76 11.10 -7.30 -3.22
C ALA A 76 9.87 -8.00 -2.62
N GLU A 77 9.15 -7.29 -1.75
CA GLU A 77 7.88 -7.79 -1.24
C GLU A 77 6.83 -7.78 -2.35
N LEU A 78 5.85 -8.67 -2.18
CA LEU A 78 4.64 -8.72 -2.98
C LEU A 78 3.47 -8.19 -2.14
N TRP A 79 2.26 -8.68 -2.43
CA TRP A 79 1.10 -8.52 -1.56
C TRP A 79 1.21 -9.42 -0.32
N SER A 80 0.15 -9.49 0.49
CA SER A 80 0.08 -10.26 1.73
C SER A 80 0.46 -11.73 1.54
N GLU A 81 1.29 -12.25 2.44
CA GLU A 81 1.56 -13.69 2.60
C GLU A 81 0.42 -14.42 3.35
N LEU A 82 -0.45 -13.67 4.04
CA LEU A 82 -1.66 -14.21 4.63
C LEU A 82 -2.75 -14.40 3.55
N PRO A 83 -3.48 -15.53 3.56
CA PRO A 83 -4.66 -15.74 2.71
C PRO A 83 -5.73 -14.67 2.94
N VAL A 84 -6.52 -14.37 1.90
CA VAL A 84 -7.57 -13.35 1.99
C VAL A 84 -8.68 -13.76 2.96
N GLU A 85 -8.94 -15.05 3.12
CA GLU A 85 -9.89 -15.60 4.08
C GLU A 85 -9.50 -15.21 5.51
N GLN A 86 -8.21 -15.28 5.85
CA GLN A 86 -7.74 -14.84 7.17
C GLN A 86 -7.94 -13.33 7.38
N TRP A 87 -7.74 -12.53 6.34
CA TRP A 87 -8.01 -11.09 6.40
C TRP A 87 -9.49 -10.80 6.68
N LEU A 88 -10.38 -11.49 5.97
CA LEU A 88 -11.83 -11.35 6.12
C LEU A 88 -12.32 -11.83 7.49
N ASP A 89 -11.79 -12.95 7.98
CA ASP A 89 -12.26 -13.58 9.22
C ASP A 89 -11.72 -12.91 10.48
N LYS A 90 -10.51 -12.33 10.42
CA LYS A 90 -9.78 -11.86 11.61
C LYS A 90 -9.13 -10.49 11.45
N GLU A 91 -8.31 -10.30 10.42
CA GLU A 91 -7.36 -9.17 10.42
C GLU A 91 -8.07 -7.82 10.25
N TYR A 92 -9.08 -7.72 9.38
CA TYR A 92 -9.88 -6.49 9.24
C TYR A 92 -10.67 -6.19 10.51
N ARG A 93 -11.28 -7.18 11.13
CA ARG A 93 -11.98 -7.01 12.41
C ARG A 93 -11.05 -6.47 13.49
N THR A 94 -9.85 -7.02 13.59
CA THR A 94 -8.84 -6.56 14.56
C THR A 94 -8.46 -5.09 14.33
N ALA A 95 -8.36 -4.66 13.06
CA ALA A 95 -8.11 -3.26 12.72
C ALA A 95 -9.32 -2.36 13.04
N LEU A 96 -10.53 -2.82 12.76
CA LEU A 96 -11.78 -2.08 13.01
C LEU A 96 -12.05 -1.89 14.52
N ASP A 97 -11.70 -2.88 15.36
CA ASP A 97 -11.82 -2.81 16.82
C ASP A 97 -10.97 -1.67 17.43
N THR A 98 -10.06 -1.06 16.66
CA THR A 98 -9.32 0.15 17.08
C THR A 98 -10.18 1.42 17.10
N GLY A 99 -11.33 1.41 16.41
CA GLY A 99 -12.19 2.58 16.21
C GLY A 99 -11.66 3.63 15.23
N LEU A 100 -10.53 3.36 14.56
CA LEU A 100 -9.99 4.23 13.50
C LEU A 100 -10.57 3.87 12.13
N PRO A 101 -10.62 4.81 11.17
CA PRO A 101 -10.90 4.48 9.78
C PRO A 101 -9.88 3.47 9.24
N VAL A 102 -10.39 2.43 8.57
CA VAL A 102 -9.60 1.34 7.98
C VAL A 102 -9.81 1.33 6.48
N ILE A 103 -8.71 1.42 5.74
CA ILE A 103 -8.64 1.31 4.28
C ILE A 103 -8.01 -0.05 3.95
N ALA A 104 -8.71 -0.89 3.17
CA ALA A 104 -8.18 -2.17 2.73
C ALA A 104 -7.49 -2.02 1.37
N SER A 105 -6.26 -2.49 1.25
CA SER A 105 -5.53 -2.48 -0.02
C SER A 105 -5.76 -3.78 -0.80
N LEU A 106 -6.01 -3.74 -2.12
CA LEU A 106 -6.24 -4.95 -2.96
C LEU A 106 -5.70 -4.83 -4.40
N GLY A 107 -5.59 -5.97 -5.09
CA GLY A 107 -5.14 -6.07 -6.49
C GLY A 107 -5.13 -7.51 -7.05
N TYR A 108 -4.84 -7.74 -8.34
CA TYR A 108 -4.29 -6.76 -9.29
C TYR A 108 -5.00 -6.69 -10.65
N THR A 109 -5.82 -7.67 -11.02
CA THR A 109 -6.60 -7.58 -12.27
C THR A 109 -8.01 -7.05 -11.99
N PRO A 110 -8.74 -6.55 -13.02
CA PRO A 110 -10.15 -6.20 -12.89
C PRO A 110 -11.00 -7.34 -12.31
N GLU A 111 -10.72 -8.58 -12.70
CA GLU A 111 -11.44 -9.77 -12.22
C GLU A 111 -11.14 -10.06 -10.74
N ASP A 112 -9.88 -9.96 -10.33
CA ASP A 112 -9.47 -10.13 -8.94
C ASP A 112 -10.19 -9.12 -8.05
N VAL A 113 -10.12 -7.83 -8.40
CA VAL A 113 -10.69 -6.78 -7.57
C VAL A 113 -12.22 -6.84 -7.53
N ALA A 114 -12.89 -7.14 -8.65
CA ALA A 114 -14.35 -7.30 -8.68
C ALA A 114 -14.81 -8.47 -7.80
N SER A 115 -14.00 -9.54 -7.70
CA SER A 115 -14.33 -10.70 -6.86
C SER A 115 -14.09 -10.47 -5.36
N LEU A 116 -13.12 -9.63 -5.01
CA LEU A 116 -12.65 -9.42 -3.64
C LEU A 116 -13.33 -8.22 -2.98
N ALA A 117 -13.52 -7.12 -3.71
CA ALA A 117 -13.98 -5.85 -3.17
C ALA A 117 -15.32 -5.96 -2.41
N PRO A 118 -16.36 -6.65 -2.91
CA PRO A 118 -17.62 -6.78 -2.17
C PRO A 118 -17.47 -7.56 -0.85
N LYS A 119 -16.55 -8.55 -0.82
CA LYS A 119 -16.28 -9.33 0.39
C LYS A 119 -15.57 -8.48 1.44
N ILE A 120 -14.62 -7.65 0.98
CA ILE A 120 -13.87 -6.73 1.83
C ILE A 120 -14.76 -5.60 2.35
N GLU A 121 -15.62 -5.02 1.52
CA GLU A 121 -16.62 -4.03 1.94
C GLU A 121 -17.57 -4.63 2.99
N LYS A 122 -18.06 -5.86 2.77
CA LYS A 122 -18.87 -6.58 3.75
C LYS A 122 -18.16 -6.86 5.08
N ALA A 123 -16.83 -6.92 5.10
CA ALA A 123 -16.04 -7.03 6.32
C ALA A 123 -16.05 -5.73 7.16
N GLY A 124 -16.59 -4.64 6.62
CA GLY A 124 -16.82 -3.38 7.34
C GLY A 124 -15.68 -2.37 7.25
N VAL A 125 -14.75 -2.53 6.31
CA VAL A 125 -13.72 -1.51 6.06
C VAL A 125 -14.36 -0.25 5.49
N HIS A 126 -13.71 0.89 5.71
CA HIS A 126 -14.30 2.20 5.42
C HIS A 126 -13.96 2.72 4.02
N ALA A 127 -12.91 2.19 3.39
CA ALA A 127 -12.53 2.51 2.03
C ALA A 127 -11.63 1.41 1.45
N LEU A 128 -11.42 1.46 0.13
CA LEU A 128 -10.48 0.61 -0.58
C LEU A 128 -9.30 1.44 -1.11
N GLU A 129 -8.11 0.85 -1.11
CA GLU A 129 -6.96 1.31 -1.89
C GLU A 129 -6.66 0.22 -2.93
N PHE A 130 -6.42 0.56 -4.19
CA PHE A 130 -5.88 -0.42 -5.14
C PHE A 130 -4.51 -0.02 -5.63
N SER A 131 -3.70 -1.05 -5.88
CA SER A 131 -2.37 -0.93 -6.47
C SER A 131 -2.35 -1.72 -7.76
N THR A 132 -1.62 -1.25 -8.77
CA THR A 132 -1.51 -1.94 -10.07
C THR A 132 -0.16 -2.62 -10.28
N HIS A 133 0.67 -2.77 -9.23
CA HIS A 133 1.97 -3.44 -9.28
C HIS A 133 2.81 -3.16 -10.55
N TYR A 134 2.77 -1.91 -11.03
CA TYR A 134 3.56 -1.42 -12.17
C TYR A 134 3.22 -2.01 -13.55
N VAL A 135 2.08 -2.72 -13.71
CA VAL A 135 1.69 -3.45 -14.93
C VAL A 135 0.64 -2.75 -15.81
N GLY A 136 0.11 -1.59 -15.40
CA GLY A 136 -0.92 -0.85 -16.14
C GLY A 136 -2.34 -1.27 -15.74
N GLY A 137 -3.33 -1.01 -16.60
CA GLY A 137 -4.74 -1.38 -16.35
C GLY A 137 -5.47 -0.50 -15.32
N HIS A 138 -4.96 0.69 -15.04
CA HIS A 138 -5.46 1.56 -13.97
C HIS A 138 -6.95 1.88 -14.11
N VAL A 139 -7.41 2.20 -15.33
CA VAL A 139 -8.79 2.59 -15.60
C VAL A 139 -9.72 1.39 -15.48
N GLU A 140 -9.32 0.25 -16.03
CA GLU A 140 -10.10 -0.99 -16.00
C GLU A 140 -10.29 -1.50 -14.57
N ILE A 141 -9.24 -1.46 -13.75
CA ILE A 141 -9.29 -1.83 -12.34
C ILE A 141 -10.16 -0.84 -11.55
N ALA A 142 -9.99 0.46 -11.77
CA ALA A 142 -10.77 1.49 -11.08
C ALA A 142 -12.26 1.36 -11.40
N LYS A 143 -12.60 1.14 -12.68
CA LYS A 143 -13.98 0.91 -13.13
C LYS A 143 -14.57 -0.35 -12.50
N ALA A 144 -13.84 -1.46 -12.54
CA ALA A 144 -14.29 -2.72 -11.94
C ALA A 144 -14.54 -2.58 -10.42
N LEU A 145 -13.70 -1.82 -9.71
CA LEU A 145 -13.93 -1.50 -8.30
C LEU A 145 -15.15 -0.63 -8.09
N ARG A 146 -15.30 0.44 -8.88
CA ARG A 146 -16.43 1.36 -8.75
C ARG A 146 -17.77 0.68 -8.98
N GLU A 147 -17.83 -0.28 -9.90
CA GLU A 147 -19.01 -1.11 -10.18
C GLU A 147 -19.28 -2.16 -9.09
N ALA A 148 -18.28 -2.50 -8.26
CA ALA A 148 -18.36 -3.59 -7.29
C ALA A 148 -18.68 -3.14 -5.85
N VAL A 149 -18.42 -1.88 -5.49
CA VAL A 149 -18.60 -1.36 -4.12
C VAL A 149 -19.19 0.04 -4.11
N GLU A 150 -19.69 0.48 -2.96
CA GLU A 150 -20.19 1.83 -2.72
C GLU A 150 -19.21 2.66 -1.87
N ILE A 151 -18.39 2.02 -1.02
CA ILE A 151 -17.38 2.72 -0.21
C ILE A 151 -16.33 3.48 -1.06
N PRO A 152 -15.67 4.51 -0.49
CA PRO A 152 -14.63 5.27 -1.18
C PRO A 152 -13.48 4.41 -1.71
N ILE A 153 -12.95 4.78 -2.89
CA ILE A 153 -11.85 4.09 -3.57
C ILE A 153 -10.67 5.04 -3.76
N PHE A 154 -9.47 4.59 -3.41
CA PHE A 154 -8.22 5.33 -3.59
C PHE A 154 -7.30 4.62 -4.61
N ALA A 155 -6.84 5.35 -5.63
CA ALA A 155 -5.86 4.84 -6.58
C ALA A 155 -4.43 5.09 -6.11
N LYS A 156 -3.67 4.02 -5.82
CA LYS A 156 -2.25 4.13 -5.44
C LYS A 156 -1.34 4.15 -6.65
N LEU A 157 -0.71 5.29 -6.91
CA LEU A 157 0.05 5.52 -8.15
C LEU A 157 1.55 5.36 -7.93
N SER A 158 2.22 4.74 -8.89
CA SER A 158 3.68 4.59 -8.90
C SER A 158 4.35 5.80 -9.56
N PRO A 159 5.55 6.21 -9.12
CA PRO A 159 6.32 7.25 -9.82
C PRO A 159 6.91 6.77 -11.16
N LYS A 160 6.67 5.51 -11.58
CA LYS A 160 7.12 4.95 -12.86
C LYS A 160 6.26 5.42 -14.05
N VAL A 161 5.04 5.88 -13.78
CA VAL A 161 4.11 6.41 -14.78
C VAL A 161 4.03 7.92 -14.69
N ASP A 162 3.43 8.56 -15.70
CA ASP A 162 2.97 9.94 -15.55
C ASP A 162 1.79 9.97 -14.57
N VAL A 163 2.07 10.42 -13.35
CA VAL A 163 1.10 10.40 -12.24
C VAL A 163 -0.09 11.30 -12.55
N VAL A 164 0.11 12.42 -13.26
CA VAL A 164 -0.96 13.38 -13.58
C VAL A 164 -1.89 12.80 -14.64
N GLU A 165 -1.31 12.23 -15.71
CA GLU A 165 -2.09 11.59 -16.77
C GLU A 165 -2.92 10.44 -16.21
N VAL A 166 -2.29 9.57 -15.41
CA VAL A 166 -2.97 8.41 -14.82
C VAL A 166 -4.03 8.86 -13.81
N ALA A 167 -3.73 9.82 -12.93
CA ALA A 167 -4.72 10.36 -11.99
C ALA A 167 -5.97 10.88 -12.71
N LYS A 168 -5.81 11.68 -13.77
CA LYS A 168 -6.93 12.18 -14.59
C LYS A 168 -7.73 11.06 -15.24
N SER A 169 -7.07 10.00 -15.70
CA SER A 169 -7.75 8.87 -16.33
C SER A 169 -8.62 8.05 -15.38
N VAL A 170 -8.23 7.97 -14.09
CA VAL A 170 -8.99 7.20 -13.07
C VAL A 170 -9.96 8.06 -12.27
N GLU A 171 -9.82 9.39 -12.31
CA GLU A 171 -10.63 10.36 -11.56
C GLU A 171 -12.15 10.09 -11.59
N PRO A 172 -12.78 9.70 -12.72
CA PRO A 172 -14.22 9.42 -12.74
C PRO A 172 -14.67 8.21 -11.92
N TYR A 173 -13.74 7.36 -11.47
CA TYR A 173 -14.02 6.06 -10.86
C TYR A 173 -13.49 5.95 -9.43
N VAL A 174 -12.76 6.95 -8.94
CA VAL A 174 -12.08 6.92 -7.64
C VAL A 174 -12.35 8.20 -6.87
N ASP A 175 -12.30 8.11 -5.55
CA ASP A 175 -12.59 9.21 -4.63
C ASP A 175 -11.29 9.91 -4.18
N GLY A 176 -10.13 9.30 -4.43
CA GLY A 176 -8.84 9.91 -4.14
C GLY A 176 -7.65 9.19 -4.77
N VAL A 177 -6.49 9.82 -4.64
CA VAL A 177 -5.22 9.32 -5.15
C VAL A 177 -4.20 9.23 -4.03
N VAL A 178 -3.46 8.12 -3.97
CA VAL A 178 -2.33 7.91 -3.07
C VAL A 178 -1.05 7.98 -3.89
N ALA A 179 -0.39 9.14 -3.83
CA ALA A 179 0.92 9.38 -4.44
C ALA A 179 2.01 9.35 -3.36
N ILE A 180 2.95 8.41 -3.32
CA ILE A 180 3.31 7.42 -4.36
C ILE A 180 3.57 6.03 -3.78
N ASN A 181 3.54 5.03 -4.67
CA ASN A 181 4.16 3.74 -4.43
C ASN A 181 5.69 3.84 -4.47
N SER A 182 6.37 2.74 -4.16
CA SER A 182 7.83 2.65 -4.12
C SER A 182 8.47 2.88 -5.49
N LEU A 183 9.69 3.42 -5.53
CA LEU A 183 10.42 3.72 -6.76
C LEU A 183 11.25 2.51 -7.22
N GLY A 184 11.12 2.08 -8.46
CA GLY A 184 11.93 0.99 -8.98
C GLY A 184 11.72 0.72 -10.47
N PRO A 185 12.42 -0.29 -11.03
CA PRO A 185 13.33 -1.19 -10.32
C PRO A 185 14.63 -0.52 -9.85
N CYS A 186 15.21 -1.02 -8.77
CA CYS A 186 16.49 -0.60 -8.22
C CYS A 186 17.32 -1.83 -7.85
N LEU A 187 18.65 -1.76 -8.00
CA LEU A 187 19.56 -2.85 -7.67
C LEU A 187 20.54 -2.41 -6.57
N ARG A 188 20.74 -3.28 -5.58
CA ARG A 188 21.83 -3.14 -4.61
C ARG A 188 22.69 -4.39 -4.65
N ILE A 189 23.99 -4.21 -4.85
CA ILE A 189 24.97 -5.28 -4.94
C ILE A 189 25.77 -5.34 -3.64
N ASN A 190 25.97 -6.55 -3.12
CA ASN A 190 26.96 -6.79 -2.08
C ASN A 190 28.36 -6.76 -2.71
N ILE A 191 29.14 -5.74 -2.37
CA ILE A 191 30.48 -5.53 -2.94
C ILE A 191 31.47 -6.67 -2.67
N GLU A 192 31.27 -7.42 -1.59
CA GLU A 192 32.18 -8.53 -1.23
C GLU A 192 31.90 -9.78 -2.07
N THR A 193 30.64 -10.00 -2.47
CA THR A 193 30.23 -11.21 -3.19
C THR A 193 29.93 -10.95 -4.67
N GLY A 194 29.78 -9.69 -5.07
CA GLY A 194 29.33 -9.30 -6.41
C GLY A 194 27.85 -9.64 -6.70
N LYS A 195 27.09 -10.12 -5.73
CA LYS A 195 25.71 -10.60 -5.92
C LYS A 195 24.66 -9.54 -5.51
N PRO A 196 23.45 -9.58 -6.10
CA PRO A 196 22.31 -8.83 -5.58
C PRO A 196 22.06 -9.10 -4.10
N MET A 197 21.58 -8.08 -3.38
CA MET A 197 21.24 -8.20 -1.95
C MET A 197 19.82 -8.72 -1.70
N LEU A 198 18.95 -8.72 -2.72
CA LEU A 198 17.61 -9.26 -2.66
C LEU A 198 17.55 -10.60 -3.39
N GLY A 199 16.67 -11.48 -2.91
CA GLY A 199 16.45 -12.82 -3.45
C GLY A 199 15.40 -12.90 -4.57
N SER A 200 14.92 -11.76 -5.08
CA SER A 200 14.08 -11.73 -6.27
C SER A 200 14.83 -12.32 -7.47
N GLU A 201 14.10 -12.84 -8.45
CA GLU A 201 14.69 -13.53 -9.61
C GLU A 201 15.71 -12.66 -10.37
N SER A 202 15.42 -11.37 -10.53
CA SER A 202 16.33 -10.39 -11.15
C SER A 202 17.31 -9.74 -10.16
N GLY A 203 17.14 -9.97 -8.86
CA GLY A 203 17.85 -9.27 -7.79
C GLY A 203 17.41 -7.81 -7.58
N TYR A 204 16.42 -7.33 -8.35
CA TYR A 204 15.88 -5.97 -8.22
C TYR A 204 14.89 -5.85 -7.08
N GLY A 205 14.71 -4.62 -6.59
CA GLY A 205 13.65 -4.26 -5.68
C GLY A 205 13.16 -2.84 -5.88
N TRP A 206 12.31 -2.39 -4.96
CA TRP A 206 11.69 -1.09 -4.97
C TRP A 206 12.11 -0.29 -3.74
N LEU A 207 12.57 0.93 -4.00
CA LEU A 207 13.12 1.86 -3.04
C LEU A 207 11.99 2.64 -2.37
N SER A 208 12.01 2.68 -1.05
CA SER A 208 11.09 3.47 -0.22
C SER A 208 11.88 4.27 0.82
N GLY A 209 11.23 5.22 1.49
CA GLY A 209 11.81 6.02 2.58
C GLY A 209 12.34 7.39 2.12
N ALA A 210 13.16 8.02 2.96
CA ALA A 210 13.58 9.41 2.76
C ALA A 210 14.24 9.68 1.40
N SER A 211 14.92 8.68 0.82
CA SER A 211 15.56 8.77 -0.51
C SER A 211 14.60 9.14 -1.64
N ILE A 212 13.31 8.82 -1.54
CA ILE A 212 12.32 9.09 -2.59
C ILE A 212 11.40 10.27 -2.26
N ARG A 213 11.60 10.93 -1.10
CA ARG A 213 10.74 12.04 -0.66
C ARG A 213 10.65 13.18 -1.69
N PRO A 214 11.73 13.64 -2.34
CA PRO A 214 11.62 14.69 -3.36
C PRO A 214 10.74 14.29 -4.55
N VAL A 215 10.79 13.02 -4.96
CA VAL A 215 9.93 12.48 -6.04
C VAL A 215 8.48 12.44 -5.59
N ALA A 216 8.23 11.96 -4.36
CA ALA A 216 6.88 11.91 -3.79
C ALA A 216 6.25 13.31 -3.69
N ILE A 217 6.99 14.31 -3.19
CA ILE A 217 6.49 15.69 -3.07
C ILE A 217 6.15 16.26 -4.45
N ARG A 218 7.00 16.03 -5.46
CA ARG A 218 6.70 16.47 -6.83
C ARG A 218 5.41 15.84 -7.35
N CYS A 219 5.27 14.52 -7.26
CA CYS A 219 4.06 13.81 -7.71
C CYS A 219 2.77 14.18 -6.96
N VAL A 220 2.85 14.74 -5.76
CA VAL A 220 1.70 15.26 -5.02
C VAL A 220 1.39 16.71 -5.39
N ALA A 221 2.41 17.48 -5.78
CA ALA A 221 2.26 18.87 -6.20
C ALA A 221 1.78 19.02 -7.64
N ASP A 222 2.18 18.08 -8.50
CA ASP A 222 1.71 17.93 -9.89
C ASP A 222 0.26 17.43 -9.94
#